data_AF-A0ABD5UC99-F1
#
_entry.id   AF-A0ABD5UC99-F1
#
_cell.length_a   1.000
_cell.length_b   1.000
_cell.length_c   1.000
_cell.angle_alpha   90.00
_cell.angle_beta   90.00
_cell.angle_gamma   90.00
#
_symmetry.space_group_name_H-M   'P 1'
#
loop_
_entity.id
_entity.type
_entity.pdbx_description
1 polymer ?
#
loop_
_entity_poly.entity_id
_entity_poly.type
_entity_poly.pdbx_seq_one_letter_code
_entity_poly.pdbx_strand_id
1 'polypeptide(L)' 'MCHHFEPVDDLTDKEREELLEEHDLEDLRTEHSEEELETLGIA' A
#
# COMPACT_ATOMS: atom_id res chain seq x y z
N MET A 1 -15.82 4.95 -10.34
CA MET A 1 -14.83 4.85 -9.24
C MET A 1 -15.59 5.00 -7.95
N CYS A 2 -15.41 4.06 -7.02
CA CYS A 2 -16.20 3.99 -5.78
C CYS A 2 -15.94 5.25 -4.94
N HIS A 3 -16.99 5.97 -4.53
CA HIS A 3 -16.89 7.19 -3.72
C HIS A 3 -16.44 6.94 -2.26
N HIS A 4 -15.93 5.75 -1.96
CA HIS A 4 -15.41 5.38 -0.64
C HIS A 4 -13.90 5.60 -0.49
N PHE A 5 -13.18 5.81 -1.58
CA PHE A 5 -11.75 6.03 -1.53
C PHE A 5 -11.48 7.52 -1.74
N GLU A 6 -10.94 8.15 -0.70
CA GLU A 6 -10.46 9.52 -0.76
C GLU A 6 -9.15 9.56 -1.57
N PRO A 7 -8.87 10.68 -2.27
CA PRO A 7 -7.62 10.83 -3.00
C PRO A 7 -6.43 10.76 -2.05
N VAL A 8 -5.41 9.97 -2.40
CA VAL A 8 -4.17 9.88 -1.61
C VAL A 8 -3.43 11.22 -1.50
N ASP A 9 -3.67 12.13 -2.44
CA ASP A 9 -3.09 13.49 -2.45
C ASP A 9 -3.68 14.39 -1.36
N ASP A 10 -4.85 14.03 -0.81
CA ASP A 10 -5.53 14.77 0.25
C ASP A 10 -5.15 14.27 1.66
N LEU A 11 -4.36 13.20 1.76
CA LEU A 11 -3.90 12.65 3.03
C LEU A 11 -2.78 13.49 3.63
N THR A 12 -2.83 13.72 4.94
CA THR A 12 -1.69 14.27 5.68
C THR A 12 -0.57 13.24 5.79
N ASP A 13 0.66 13.71 6.04
CA ASP A 13 1.81 12.82 6.27
C ASP A 13 1.53 11.77 7.35
N LYS A 14 0.76 12.15 8.38
CA LYS A 14 0.38 11.27 9.48
C LYS A 14 -0.65 10.22 9.06
N GLU A 15 -1.70 10.59 8.35
CA GLU A 15 -2.70 9.63 7.84
C GLU A 15 -2.08 8.66 6.84
N ARG A 16 -1.13 9.15 6.05
CA ARG A 16 -0.35 8.31 5.14
C ARG A 16 0.56 7.33 5.89
N GLU A 17 1.16 7.75 6.99
CA GLU A 17 1.95 6.87 7.86
C GLU A 17 1.08 5.81 8.55
N GLU A 18 -0.08 6.19 9.10
CA GLU A 18 -1.04 5.26 9.72
C GLU A 18 -1.53 4.20 8.71
N LEU A 19 -1.81 4.59 7.45
CA LEU A 19 -2.19 3.65 6.39
C LEU A 19 -1.06 2.69 5.99
N LEU A 20 0.19 3.16 6.01
CA LEU A 20 1.36 2.33 5.72
C LEU A 20 1.70 1.39 6.88
N GLU A 21 1.39 1.76 8.12
CA GLU A 21 1.47 0.87 9.29
C GLU A 21 0.35 -0.18 9.30
N GLU A 22 -0.87 0.17 8.91
CA GLU A 22 -2.00 -0.77 8.84
C GLU A 22 -1.83 -1.80 7.70
N HIS A 23 -1.19 -1.41 6.61
CA HIS A 23 -0.88 -2.28 5.48
C HIS A 23 0.61 -2.64 5.46
N ASP A 24 0.99 -3.64 6.26
CA ASP A 24 2.37 -4.11 6.36
C ASP A 24 2.88 -4.65 5.02
N LEU A 25 4.08 -4.23 4.62
CA LEU A 25 4.81 -4.77 3.47
C LEU A 25 5.04 -6.28 3.60
N GLU A 26 5.09 -6.83 4.83
CA GLU A 26 5.19 -8.27 5.06
C GLU A 26 3.95 -9.05 4.60
N ASP A 27 2.74 -8.50 4.78
CA ASP A 27 1.52 -9.12 4.27
C ASP A 27 1.52 -9.13 2.74
N LEU A 28 1.94 -8.01 2.13
CA LEU A 28 2.10 -7.89 0.68
C LEU A 28 3.10 -8.92 0.13
N ARG A 29 4.18 -9.20 0.88
CA ARG A 29 5.18 -10.23 0.52
C ARG A 29 4.70 -11.66 0.69
N THR A 30 3.73 -11.89 1.57
CA THR A 30 3.16 -13.22 1.84
C THR A 30 2.05 -13.55 0.85
N GLU A 31 1.29 -12.56 0.40
CA GLU A 31 0.17 -12.73 -0.54
C GLU A 31 0.60 -12.71 -2.03
N HIS A 32 1.74 -12.07 -2.35
CA HIS A 32 2.25 -11.98 -3.72
C HIS A 32 3.47 -12.86 -3.96
N SER A 33 3.59 -13.38 -5.17
CA SER A 33 4.78 -14.10 -5.60
C SER A 33 5.97 -13.15 -5.81
N GLU A 34 7.19 -13.68 -5.73
CA GLU A 34 8.44 -12.92 -5.90
C GLU A 34 8.50 -12.18 -7.25
N GLU A 35 7.96 -12.79 -8.31
CA GLU A 35 7.87 -12.20 -9.66
C GLU A 35 6.89 -11.01 -9.72
N GLU A 36 5.79 -11.05 -8.95
CA GLU A 36 4.84 -9.94 -8.83
C GLU A 36 5.42 -8.78 -8.02
N LEU A 37 6.22 -9.08 -6.99
CA LEU A 37 6.92 -8.08 -6.18
C LEU A 37 8.05 -7.40 -6.96
N GLU A 38 8.80 -8.13 -7.79
CA GLU A 38 9.79 -7.56 -8.70
C GLU A 38 9.15 -6.59 -9.70
N THR A 39 7.97 -6.96 -10.24
CA THR A 39 7.23 -6.10 -11.17
C THR A 39 6.76 -4.80 -10.51
N LEU A 40 6.46 -4.85 -9.20
CA LEU A 40 6.11 -3.69 -8.38
C LEU A 40 7.34 -2.90 -7.88
N GLY A 41 8.57 -3.42 -8.05
CA GLY A 41 9.81 -2.79 -7.60
C GLY A 41 10.03 -2.86 -6.08
N ILE A 42 9.44 -3.84 -5.41
CA ILE A 42 9.44 -4.01 -3.94
C ILE A 42 10.37 -5.16 -3.49
N ALA A 43 10.86 -5.96 -4.44
CA ALA A 43 11.78 -7.09 -4.23
C ALA A 43 13.18 -6.67 -3.78
#